data_AF-A0A9W6SHN8-F1
#
_entry.id   AF-A0A9W6SHN8-F1
#
_cell.length_a   1.000
_cell.length_b   1.000
_cell.length_c   1.000
_cell.angle_alpha   90.00
_cell.angle_beta   90.00
_cell.angle_gamma   90.00
#
_symmetry.space_group_name_H-M   'P 1'
#
loop_
_entity.id
_entity.type
_entity.pdbx_description
1 polymer ?
#
loop_
_entity_poly.entity_id
_entity_poly.type
_entity_poly.pdbx_seq_one_letter_code
_entity_poly.pdbx_strand_id
1 'polypeptide(L)'
;MTDELRASPALLAVLSRDTLAVAKNRRDALRTLRSDALIPASAFGNINPAASASSAYEDVYEAAGTGVEGIADVLDRDADLVLRTAFAYQETDADEARKQAEACRCGTREPL
;
A
#
# COMPACT_ATOMS: atom_id res chain seq x y z
N MET A 1 23.60 -15.21 -21.52
CA MET A 1 23.74 -14.72 -20.15
C MET A 1 22.41 -14.16 -19.73
N THR A 2 21.63 -14.91 -18.96
CA THR A 2 20.49 -14.35 -18.23
C THR A 2 21.09 -13.65 -17.02
N ASP A 3 21.11 -12.31 -17.02
CA ASP A 3 21.43 -11.56 -15.81
C ASP A 3 20.55 -12.10 -14.68
N GLU A 4 21.19 -12.57 -13.61
CA GLU A 4 20.49 -13.15 -12.47
C GLU A 4 19.59 -12.07 -11.87
N LEU A 5 18.28 -12.26 -11.98
CA LEU A 5 17.30 -11.25 -11.58
C LEU A 5 17.26 -11.18 -10.05
N ARG A 6 18.07 -10.30 -9.46
CA ARG A 6 18.10 -10.07 -8.01
C ARG A 6 17.18 -8.92 -7.61
N ALA A 7 16.28 -9.18 -6.67
CA ALA A 7 15.46 -8.15 -6.07
C ALA A 7 16.34 -7.18 -5.27
N SER A 8 16.10 -5.87 -5.39
CA SER A 8 16.78 -4.86 -4.57
C SER A 8 15.92 -4.54 -3.34
N PRO A 9 16.36 -4.83 -2.11
CA PRO A 9 15.62 -4.49 -0.89
C PRO A 9 15.31 -2.99 -0.79
N ALA A 10 16.25 -2.13 -1.21
CA ALA A 10 16.07 -0.69 -1.18
C ALA A 10 14.94 -0.23 -2.13
N LEU A 11 14.87 -0.79 -3.35
CA LEU A 11 13.80 -0.46 -4.29
C LEU A 11 12.44 -1.00 -3.82
N LEU A 12 12.41 -2.17 -3.18
CA LEU A 12 11.19 -2.70 -2.57
C LEU A 12 10.71 -1.82 -1.40
N ALA A 13 11.62 -1.33 -0.55
CA ALA A 13 11.27 -0.40 0.52
C ALA A 13 10.72 0.93 -0.01
N VAL A 14 11.30 1.45 -1.11
CA VAL A 14 10.77 2.64 -1.81
C VAL A 14 9.37 2.36 -2.35
N LEU A 15 9.17 1.23 -3.02
CA LEU A 15 7.85 0.83 -3.53
C LEU A 15 6.80 0.74 -2.43
N SER A 16 7.13 0.11 -1.29
CA SER A 16 6.24 0.03 -0.13
C SER A 16 5.83 1.42 0.38
N ARG A 17 6.80 2.33 0.55
CA ARG A 17 6.54 3.71 0.98
C ARG A 17 5.63 4.45 0.00
N ASP A 18 5.88 4.32 -1.30
CA ASP A 18 5.12 5.01 -2.32
C ASP A 18 3.68 4.46 -2.40
N THR A 19 3.49 3.15 -2.22
CA THR A 19 2.16 2.52 -2.10
C THR A 19 1.39 3.03 -0.87
N LEU A 20 2.05 3.16 0.30
CA LEU A 20 1.44 3.77 1.49
C LEU A 20 1.03 5.22 1.25
N ALA A 21 1.85 5.99 0.52
CA ALA A 21 1.51 7.36 0.18
C ALA A 21 0.24 7.44 -0.70
N VAL A 22 0.09 6.52 -1.66
CA VAL A 22 -1.14 6.41 -2.46
C VAL A 22 -2.34 6.06 -1.58
N ALA A 23 -2.23 5.07 -0.70
CA ALA A 23 -3.30 4.69 0.22
C ALA A 23 -3.76 5.87 1.09
N LYS A 24 -2.81 6.61 1.66
CA LYS A 24 -3.08 7.82 2.44
C LYS A 24 -3.80 8.89 1.60
N ASN A 25 -3.29 9.18 0.41
CA ASN A 25 -3.90 10.18 -0.48
C ASN A 25 -5.34 9.82 -0.84
N ARG A 26 -5.68 8.54 -1.00
CA ARG A 26 -7.06 8.10 -1.24
C ARG A 26 -7.98 8.36 -0.04
N ARG A 27 -7.51 8.06 1.17
CA ARG A 27 -8.29 8.32 2.40
C ARG A 27 -8.48 9.82 2.65
N ASP A 28 -7.44 10.62 2.41
CA ASP A 28 -7.53 12.08 2.56
C ASP A 28 -8.47 12.67 1.50
N ALA A 29 -8.40 12.23 0.25
CA ALA A 29 -9.33 12.64 -0.80
C ALA A 29 -10.78 12.27 -0.48
N LEU A 30 -11.03 11.07 0.06
CA LEU A 30 -12.37 10.68 0.51
C LEU A 30 -12.86 11.54 1.67
N ARG A 31 -12.00 11.86 2.65
CA ARG A 31 -12.35 12.75 3.77
C ARG A 31 -12.77 14.14 3.26
N THR A 32 -12.03 14.69 2.30
CA THR A 32 -12.37 15.98 1.66
C THR A 32 -13.67 15.89 0.85
N LEU A 33 -13.88 14.80 0.10
CA LEU A 33 -15.16 14.60 -0.60
C LEU A 33 -16.32 14.51 0.39
N ARG A 34 -16.15 13.90 1.57
CA ARG A 34 -17.18 13.83 2.62
C ARG A 34 -17.52 15.17 3.25
N SER A 35 -16.56 16.11 3.31
CA SER A 35 -16.87 17.47 3.76
C SER A 35 -17.63 18.29 2.71
N ASP A 36 -17.43 18.01 1.42
CA ASP A 36 -17.81 18.94 0.35
C ASP A 36 -18.97 18.42 -0.54
N ALA A 37 -19.18 17.11 -0.62
CA ALA A 37 -20.08 16.50 -1.61
C ALA A 37 -21.51 16.26 -1.11
N LEU A 38 -21.85 16.55 0.15
CA LEU A 38 -23.22 16.36 0.63
C LEU A 38 -24.16 17.40 -0.01
N ILE A 39 -25.00 16.94 -0.93
CA ILE A 39 -26.07 17.75 -1.50
C ILE A 39 -27.14 17.94 -0.42
N PRO A 40 -27.48 19.17 -0.03
CA PRO A 40 -28.48 19.38 1.00
C PRO A 40 -29.85 18.89 0.53
N ALA A 41 -30.65 18.32 1.44
CA ALA A 41 -31.99 17.82 1.13
C ALA A 41 -32.88 18.88 0.44
N SER A 42 -32.69 20.16 0.76
CA SER A 42 -33.38 21.29 0.13
C SER A 42 -33.10 21.46 -1.36
N ALA A 43 -31.96 20.97 -1.86
CA ALA A 43 -31.63 21.00 -3.29
C ALA A 43 -32.51 20.04 -4.12
N PHE A 44 -33.14 19.04 -3.50
CA PHE A 44 -34.09 18.15 -4.17
C PHE A 44 -35.51 18.74 -4.25
N GLY A 45 -35.75 19.91 -3.63
CA GLY A 45 -37.04 20.60 -3.62
C GLY A 45 -38.11 19.95 -2.74
N ASN A 46 -39.33 20.48 -2.81
CA ASN A 46 -40.48 20.04 -1.99
C ASN A 46 -41.37 19.01 -2.70
N ILE A 47 -40.82 18.23 -3.64
CA ILE A 47 -41.60 17.23 -4.37
C ILE A 47 -41.69 15.93 -3.53
N ASN A 48 -42.83 15.23 -3.57
CA ASN A 48 -43.05 13.99 -2.80
C ASN A 48 -41.90 12.96 -2.86
N PRO A 49 -41.19 12.74 -3.99
CA PRO A 49 -40.06 11.81 -4.03
C PRO A 49 -38.71 12.40 -3.55
N ALA A 50 -38.63 13.66 -3.14
CA ALA A 50 -37.37 14.33 -2.76
C ALA A 50 -36.66 13.63 -1.58
N ALA A 51 -37.41 13.17 -0.57
CA ALA A 51 -36.86 12.43 0.55
C ALA A 51 -36.23 11.09 0.10
N SER A 52 -36.90 10.36 -0.79
CA SER A 52 -36.38 9.11 -1.36
C SER A 52 -35.16 9.36 -2.25
N ALA A 53 -35.12 10.47 -2.99
CA ALA A 53 -33.97 10.85 -3.80
C ALA A 53 -32.74 11.21 -2.95
N SER A 54 -32.93 11.96 -1.85
CA SER A 54 -31.86 12.27 -0.90
C SER A 54 -31.31 11.01 -0.24
N SER A 55 -32.19 10.11 0.22
CA SER A 55 -31.77 8.84 0.83
C SER A 55 -30.99 7.96 -0.15
N ALA A 56 -31.48 7.80 -1.39
CA ALA A 56 -30.78 7.01 -2.40
C ALA A 56 -29.42 7.62 -2.77
N TYR A 57 -29.31 8.96 -2.77
CA TYR A 57 -28.04 9.65 -2.95
C TYR A 57 -27.05 9.33 -1.82
N GLU A 58 -27.48 9.44 -0.57
CA GLU A 58 -26.66 9.11 0.61
C GLU A 58 -26.19 7.65 0.60
N ASP A 59 -27.07 6.71 0.26
CA ASP A 59 -26.72 5.28 0.18
C ASP A 59 -25.64 5.00 -0.87
N VAL A 60 -25.78 5.56 -2.08
CA VAL A 60 -24.77 5.42 -3.15
C VAL A 60 -23.47 6.09 -2.75
N TYR A 61 -23.57 7.26 -2.13
CA TYR A 61 -22.42 8.02 -1.67
C TYR A 61 -21.60 7.26 -0.61
N GLU A 62 -22.26 6.69 0.39
CA GLU A 62 -21.59 5.89 1.41
C GLU A 62 -21.02 4.59 0.84
N ALA A 63 -21.77 3.89 -0.04
CA ALA A 63 -21.27 2.69 -0.71
C ALA A 63 -19.99 2.97 -1.53
N ALA A 64 -19.95 4.10 -2.24
CA ALA A 64 -18.76 4.54 -2.95
C ALA A 64 -17.60 4.85 -1.99
N GLY A 65 -17.88 5.51 -0.86
CA GLY A 65 -16.91 5.76 0.20
C GLY A 65 -16.29 4.48 0.77
N THR A 66 -17.11 3.49 1.12
CA THR A 66 -16.65 2.17 1.58
C THR A 66 -15.78 1.47 0.53
N GLY A 67 -16.13 1.58 -0.76
CA GLY A 67 -15.31 1.04 -1.85
C GLY A 67 -13.90 1.67 -1.88
N VAL A 68 -13.81 2.98 -1.74
CA VAL A 68 -12.52 3.71 -1.70
C VAL A 68 -11.70 3.34 -0.46
N GLU A 69 -12.34 3.20 0.70
CA GLU A 69 -11.69 2.72 1.93
C GLU A 69 -11.11 1.31 1.74
N GLY A 70 -11.88 0.40 1.14
CA GLY A 70 -11.42 -0.95 0.83
C GLY A 70 -10.19 -0.97 -0.07
N ILE A 71 -10.13 -0.10 -1.09
CA ILE A 71 -8.93 0.04 -1.94
C ILE A 71 -7.74 0.53 -1.11
N ALA A 72 -7.93 1.52 -0.25
CA ALA A 72 -6.84 2.03 0.60
C ALA A 72 -6.32 0.95 1.57
N ASP A 73 -7.20 0.12 2.12
CA ASP A 73 -6.83 -0.99 3.00
C ASP A 73 -6.04 -2.08 2.27
N VAL A 74 -6.39 -2.39 1.02
CA VAL A 74 -5.60 -3.33 0.20
C VAL A 74 -4.21 -2.77 -0.06
N LEU A 75 -4.10 -1.48 -0.43
CA LEU A 75 -2.81 -0.84 -0.67
C LEU A 75 -1.92 -0.82 0.58
N ASP A 76 -2.48 -0.60 1.76
CA ASP A 76 -1.72 -0.69 3.02
C ASP A 76 -1.17 -2.10 3.26
N ARG A 77 -1.99 -3.13 3.03
CA ARG A 77 -1.58 -4.53 3.18
C ARG A 77 -0.48 -4.89 2.18
N ASP A 78 -0.64 -4.48 0.93
CA ASP A 78 0.35 -4.71 -0.11
C ASP A 78 1.67 -4.03 0.23
N ALA A 79 1.63 -2.80 0.76
CA ALA A 79 2.83 -2.11 1.19
C ALA A 79 3.55 -2.82 2.34
N ASP A 80 2.83 -3.34 3.35
CA ASP A 80 3.40 -4.14 4.43
C ASP A 80 4.05 -5.43 3.90
N LEU A 81 3.37 -6.13 2.99
CA LEU A 81 3.91 -7.34 2.35
C LEU A 81 5.21 -7.04 1.59
N VAL A 82 5.22 -5.99 0.76
CA VAL A 82 6.42 -5.58 0.01
C VAL A 82 7.58 -5.23 0.94
N LEU A 83 7.31 -4.55 2.05
CA LEU A 83 8.34 -4.21 3.04
C LEU A 83 8.91 -5.44 3.73
N ARG A 84 8.07 -6.40 4.11
CA ARG A 84 8.51 -7.68 4.69
C ARG A 84 9.37 -8.46 3.71
N THR A 85 8.99 -8.47 2.43
CA THR A 85 9.81 -9.09 1.37
C THR A 85 11.17 -8.40 1.26
N ALA A 86 11.22 -7.06 1.33
CA ALA A 86 12.49 -6.33 1.33
C ALA A 86 13.41 -6.77 2.48
N PHE A 87 12.87 -6.88 3.70
CA PHE A 87 13.64 -7.35 4.86
C PHE A 87 14.12 -8.80 4.69
N ALA A 88 13.27 -9.70 4.17
CA ALA A 88 13.65 -11.09 3.94
C ALA A 88 14.82 -11.22 2.95
N TYR A 89 14.81 -10.44 1.86
CA TYR A 89 15.95 -10.38 0.93
C TYR A 89 17.21 -9.84 1.60
N GLN A 90 17.08 -8.77 2.38
CA GLN A 90 18.22 -8.19 3.09
C GLN A 90 18.86 -9.16 4.09
N GLU A 91 18.04 -9.94 4.81
CA GLU A 91 18.52 -10.96 5.73
C GLU A 91 19.23 -12.11 4.99
N THR A 92 18.64 -12.57 3.88
CA THR A 92 19.22 -13.63 3.05
C THR A 92 20.58 -13.20 2.48
N ASP A 93 20.68 -11.97 1.96
CA ASP A 93 21.93 -11.41 1.44
C ASP A 93 22.99 -11.30 2.54
N ALA A 94 22.61 -10.90 3.76
CA ALA A 94 23.51 -10.83 4.90
C ALA A 94 24.01 -12.21 5.34
N ASP A 95 23.14 -13.23 5.31
CA ASP A 95 23.50 -14.62 5.59
C ASP A 95 24.48 -15.19 4.56
N GLU A 96 24.23 -14.96 3.28
CA GLU A 96 25.13 -15.38 2.20
C GLU A 96 26.50 -14.70 2.35
N ALA A 97 26.53 -13.39 2.61
CA ALA A 97 27.77 -12.65 2.84
C ALA A 97 28.55 -13.18 4.05
N ARG A 98 27.87 -13.54 5.14
CA ARG A 98 28.49 -14.18 6.32
C ARG A 98 29.13 -15.52 5.97
N LYS A 99 28.39 -16.41 5.31
CA LYS A 99 28.88 -17.73 4.90
C LYS A 99 30.09 -17.61 3.96
N GLN A 100 30.05 -16.67 3.02
CA GLN A 100 31.17 -16.40 2.11
C GLN A 100 32.40 -15.87 2.87
N ALA A 101 32.22 -14.96 3.83
CA ALA A 101 33.29 -14.42 4.65
C ALA A 101 33.93 -15.48 5.57
N GLU A 102 33.16 -16.44 6.06
CA GLU A 102 33.65 -17.58 6.84
C GLU A 102 34.41 -18.59 5.97
N ALA A 103 33.87 -18.93 4.80
CA ALA A 103 34.53 -19.82 3.84
C ALA A 103 35.89 -19.26 3.39
N CYS A 104 35.97 -17.96 3.11
CA CYS A 104 37.21 -17.29 2.72
C CYS A 104 38.27 -17.33 3.84
N ARG A 105 37.86 -17.22 5.11
CA ARG A 105 38.77 -17.35 6.27
C ARG A 105 39.29 -18.77 6.50
N CYS A 106 38.51 -19.80 6.19
CA CYS A 106 38.96 -21.19 6.25
C CYS A 106 39.96 -21.54 5.14
N GLY A 107 39.90 -20.88 3.99
CA GLY A 107 40.85 -21.09 2.87
C GLY A 107 42.25 -20.52 3.10
N THR A 108 42.44 -19.60 4.05
CA THR A 108 43.74 -18.95 4.34
C THR A 108 44.62 -19.66 5.37
N ARG A 109 44.25 -20.89 5.80
CA ARG A 109 45.08 -21.71 6.69
C ARG A 109 45.67 -22.92 5.97
N GLU A 110 46.56 -22.69 5.00
CA GLU A 110 47.59 -23.70 4.70
C GLU A 110 48.77 -23.47 5.65
N PRO A 111 49.16 -24.47 6.47
CA PRO A 111 50.32 -24.35 7.33
C PRO A 111 51.60 -24.48 6.50
N LEU A 112 52.49 -23.49 6.61
CA LEU A 112 53.91 -23.61 6.30
C LEU A 112 54.66 -24.09 7.55
#